data_AF-A0A942CSH2-F1
#
_entry.id   AF-A0A942CSH2-F1
#
_cell.length_a   1.000
_cell.length_b   1.000
_cell.length_c   1.000
_cell.angle_alpha   90.00
_cell.angle_beta   90.00
_cell.angle_gamma   90.00
#
_symmetry.space_group_name_H-M   'P 1'
#
loop_
_entity.id
_entity.type
_entity.pdbx_description
1 polymer ?
#
loop_
_entity_poly.entity_id
_entity_poly.type
_entity_poly.pdbx_seq_one_letter_code
_entity_poly.pdbx_strand_id
1 'polypeptide(L)'
;MLRKEFANRIHPTMDIHSIVVVSLHTPKEKVWGELLAINPSGVTVRGIDLNSFDHFLNQINDPHGERTGLPTVFFPMNRVERISLDEPSGSIPSMSEVFARKAGRSLAEYLSQFA
;
A
#
# COMPACT_ATOMS: atom_id res chain seq x y z
N MET A 1 38.64 -0.67 -9.88
CA MET A 1 37.46 0.01 -10.45
C MET A 1 36.20 -0.78 -10.10
N LEU A 2 35.79 -0.81 -8.83
CA LEU A 2 34.64 -1.60 -8.35
C LEU A 2 34.02 -1.07 -7.03
N ARG A 3 34.45 0.10 -6.54
CA ARG A 3 33.97 0.68 -5.26
C ARG A 3 33.04 1.90 -5.42
N LYS A 4 32.83 2.40 -6.64
CA LYS A 4 32.03 3.62 -6.88
C LYS A 4 30.55 3.35 -7.23
N GLU A 5 30.18 2.13 -7.62
CA GLU A 5 28.79 1.81 -8.01
C GLU A 5 27.85 1.51 -6.83
N PHE A 6 28.38 1.17 -5.65
CA PHE A 6 27.55 0.92 -4.46
C PHE A 6 27.07 2.20 -3.75
N ALA A 7 27.65 3.36 -4.07
CA ALA A 7 27.41 4.59 -3.33
C ALA A 7 26.10 5.31 -3.67
N ASN A 8 25.31 4.80 -4.63
CA ASN A 8 24.10 5.49 -5.10
C ASN A 8 22.85 4.60 -5.26
N ARG A 9 22.83 3.39 -4.68
CA ARG A 9 21.53 2.72 -4.46
C ARG A 9 20.85 3.44 -3.31
N ILE A 10 19.97 4.38 -3.66
CA ILE A 10 18.96 4.86 -2.72
C ILE A 10 18.13 3.64 -2.37
N HIS A 11 18.38 3.08 -1.19
CA HIS A 11 17.50 2.08 -0.64
C HIS A 11 16.20 2.79 -0.30
N PRO A 12 15.07 2.36 -0.85
CA PRO A 12 13.80 2.98 -0.55
C PRO A 12 13.54 2.89 0.96
N THR A 13 13.27 4.04 1.56
CA THR A 13 12.90 4.18 2.96
C THR A 13 11.39 4.06 3.09
N MET A 14 10.93 3.47 4.20
CA MET A 14 9.50 3.46 4.51
C MET A 14 9.11 4.77 5.17
N ASP A 15 8.75 5.73 4.32
CA ASP A 15 8.27 7.05 4.74
C ASP A 15 6.74 7.09 4.82
N ILE A 16 6.20 8.09 5.53
CA ILE A 16 4.76 8.37 5.47
C ILE A 16 4.37 8.62 4.01
N HIS A 17 3.17 8.20 3.63
CA HIS A 17 2.66 8.16 2.25
C HIS A 17 3.26 7.07 1.36
N SER A 18 4.18 6.23 1.87
CA SER A 18 4.58 5.02 1.15
C SER A 18 3.42 4.06 1.00
N ILE A 19 3.36 3.35 -0.14
CA ILE A 19 2.43 2.24 -0.31
C ILE A 19 3.05 1.00 0.32
N VAL A 20 2.30 0.36 1.22
CA VAL A 20 2.78 -0.74 2.05
C VAL A 20 1.83 -1.92 2.03
N VAL A 21 2.36 -3.09 2.39
CA VAL A 21 1.60 -4.25 2.81
C VAL A 21 1.88 -4.51 4.29
N VAL A 22 0.85 -4.45 5.12
CA VAL A 22 0.89 -4.82 6.54
C VAL A 22 0.39 -6.25 6.69
N SER A 23 1.23 -7.14 7.19
CA SER A 23 0.85 -8.51 7.58
C SER A 23 0.49 -8.54 9.07
N LEU A 24 -0.67 -9.11 9.38
CA LEU A 24 -1.16 -9.32 10.75
C LEU A 24 -1.15 -10.81 11.10
N HIS A 25 -0.89 -11.18 12.35
CA HIS A 25 -0.79 -12.59 12.76
C HIS A 25 -2.07 -13.18 13.38
N THR A 26 -2.99 -12.37 13.95
CA THR A 26 -4.21 -12.86 14.61
C THR A 26 -5.35 -11.82 14.64
N PRO A 27 -6.47 -12.05 13.91
CA PRO A 27 -6.57 -12.94 12.74
C PRO A 27 -5.50 -12.62 11.69
N LYS A 28 -5.16 -13.62 10.88
CA LYS A 28 -4.20 -13.46 9.78
C LYS A 28 -4.85 -12.69 8.64
N GLU A 29 -4.23 -11.58 8.27
CA GLU A 29 -4.73 -10.67 7.24
C GLU A 29 -3.53 -9.94 6.62
N LYS A 30 -3.69 -9.51 5.37
CA LYS A 30 -2.75 -8.60 4.72
C LYS A 30 -3.52 -7.36 4.31
N VAL A 31 -3.04 -6.20 4.71
CA VAL A 31 -3.65 -4.92 4.37
C VAL A 31 -2.73 -4.19 3.41
N TRP A 32 -3.25 -3.79 2.26
CA TRP A 32 -2.54 -2.97 1.29
C TRP A 32 -3.09 -1.55 1.27
N GLY A 33 -2.19 -0.57 1.26
CA GLY A 33 -2.59 0.83 1.23
C GLY A 33 -1.47 1.81 1.56
N GLU A 34 -1.86 3.05 1.80
CA GLU A 34 -0.96 4.16 2.12
C GLU A 34 -0.66 4.20 3.63
N LEU A 35 0.61 4.23 3.99
CA LEU A 35 1.06 4.42 5.37
C LEU A 35 0.83 5.86 5.82
N LEU A 36 0.02 6.06 6.86
CA LEU A 36 -0.28 7.40 7.41
C LEU A 36 0.46 7.68 8.72
N ALA A 37 0.74 6.66 9.52
CA ALA A 37 1.51 6.79 10.75
C ALA A 37 2.13 5.46 11.18
N ILE A 38 3.30 5.51 11.80
CA ILE A 38 3.92 4.40 12.50
C ILE A 38 4.52 4.89 13.81
N ASN A 39 4.19 4.23 14.92
CA ASN A 39 4.70 4.55 16.25
C ASN A 39 4.67 3.29 17.15
N PRO A 40 5.21 3.34 18.39
CA PRO A 40 5.22 2.17 19.26
C PRO A 40 3.85 1.57 19.58
N SER A 41 2.78 2.37 19.51
CA SER A 41 1.41 1.89 19.76
C SER A 41 0.84 1.11 18.57
N GLY A 42 1.27 1.42 17.34
CA GLY A 42 0.76 0.75 16.15
C GLY A 42 1.04 1.47 14.84
N VAL A 43 0.26 1.08 13.84
CA VAL A 43 0.38 1.54 12.46
C VAL A 43 -0.99 2.02 11.99
N THR A 44 -1.05 3.20 11.38
CA THR A 44 -2.25 3.70 10.71
C THR A 44 -2.06 3.59 9.22
N VAL A 45 -2.97 2.89 8.54
CA VAL A 45 -2.97 2.72 7.08
C VAL A 45 -4.31 3.16 6.52
N ARG A 46 -4.27 3.87 5.39
CA ARG A 46 -5.44 4.07 4.54
C ARG A 46 -5.43 2.99 3.46
N GLY A 47 -6.22 1.94 3.65
CA GLY A 47 -6.05 0.70 2.91
C GLY A 47 -7.20 -0.28 3.06
N ILE A 48 -7.09 -1.41 2.37
CA ILE A 48 -8.05 -2.51 2.37
C ILE A 48 -7.36 -3.84 2.60
N ASP A 49 -8.12 -4.87 2.99
CA ASP A 49 -7.66 -6.25 2.88
C ASP A 49 -7.21 -6.51 1.44
N LEU A 50 -5.99 -7.02 1.28
CA LEU A 50 -5.41 -7.40 0.00
C LEU A 50 -6.27 -8.42 -0.75
N ASN A 51 -7.01 -9.29 -0.04
CA ASN A 51 -7.97 -10.21 -0.65
C ASN A 51 -9.17 -9.50 -1.29
N SER A 52 -9.45 -8.26 -0.89
CA SER A 52 -10.51 -7.42 -1.44
C SER A 52 -10.05 -6.52 -2.59
N PHE A 53 -8.77 -6.61 -2.99
CA PHE A 53 -8.16 -5.70 -3.97
C PHE A 53 -8.87 -5.70 -5.33
N ASP A 54 -9.15 -6.87 -5.90
CA ASP A 54 -9.85 -6.95 -7.20
C ASP A 54 -11.30 -6.48 -7.10
N HIS A 55 -11.96 -6.72 -5.96
CA HIS A 55 -13.32 -6.21 -5.73
C HIS A 55 -13.33 -4.69 -5.69
N PHE A 56 -12.40 -4.09 -4.95
CA PHE A 56 -12.22 -2.64 -4.91
C PHE A 56 -11.96 -2.05 -6.30
N LEU A 57 -11.07 -2.67 -7.09
CA LEU A 57 -10.80 -2.23 -8.45
C LEU A 57 -12.03 -2.25 -9.36
N ASN A 58 -12.86 -3.28 -9.24
CA ASN A 58 -14.11 -3.35 -9.99
C ASN A 58 -15.06 -2.23 -9.58
N GLN A 59 -15.15 -1.94 -8.27
CA GLN A 59 -16.02 -0.89 -7.75
C GLN A 59 -15.60 0.52 -8.21
N ILE A 60 -14.30 0.84 -8.19
CA ILE A 60 -13.84 2.18 -8.61
C ILE A 60 -13.90 2.41 -10.12
N ASN A 61 -13.98 1.33 -10.90
CA ASN A 61 -14.10 1.36 -12.35
C ASN A 61 -15.56 1.30 -12.83
N ASP A 62 -16.52 1.12 -11.93
CA ASP A 62 -17.95 1.18 -12.25
C ASP A 62 -18.35 2.65 -12.55
N PRO A 63 -18.76 2.98 -13.80
CA PRO A 63 -19.18 4.34 -14.15
C PRO A 63 -20.41 4.84 -13.39
N HIS A 64 -21.20 3.92 -12.83
CA HIS A 64 -22.42 4.20 -12.07
C HIS A 64 -22.23 3.97 -10.57
N GLY A 65 -21.05 3.53 -10.13
CA GLY A 65 -20.72 3.27 -8.73
C GLY A 65 -20.48 4.56 -7.94
N GLU A 66 -20.80 4.52 -6.64
CA GLU A 66 -20.42 5.60 -5.74
C GLU A 66 -18.89 5.67 -5.60
N ARG A 67 -18.34 6.90 -5.57
CA ARG A 67 -16.91 7.13 -5.32
C ARG A 67 -16.56 6.58 -3.93
N THR A 68 -15.80 5.49 -3.91
CA THR A 68 -15.48 4.76 -2.69
C THR A 68 -14.03 4.98 -2.29
N GLY A 69 -13.80 5.74 -1.22
CA GLY A 69 -12.46 5.91 -0.66
C GLY A 69 -11.95 4.64 0.03
N LEU A 70 -10.65 4.59 0.33
CA LEU A 70 -10.09 3.55 1.20
C LEU A 70 -10.30 3.93 2.68
N PRO A 71 -10.72 2.99 3.54
CA PRO A 71 -10.87 3.28 4.96
C PRO A 71 -9.51 3.55 5.61
N THR A 72 -9.50 4.45 6.60
CA THR A 72 -8.33 4.69 7.44
C THR A 72 -8.44 3.85 8.71
N VAL A 73 -7.49 2.94 8.91
CA VAL A 73 -7.55 1.90 9.95
C VAL A 73 -6.27 1.93 10.78
N PHE A 74 -6.42 1.83 12.10
CA PHE A 74 -5.32 1.66 13.04
C PHE A 74 -5.16 0.19 13.42
N PHE A 75 -3.93 -0.32 13.33
CA PHE A 75 -3.55 -1.65 13.76
C PHE A 75 -2.62 -1.56 14.97
N PRO A 76 -3.01 -2.12 16.13
CA PRO A 76 -2.14 -2.21 17.31
C PRO A 76 -0.82 -2.94 16.98
N MET A 77 0.31 -2.45 17.51
CA MET A 77 1.63 -3.03 17.19
C MET A 77 1.74 -4.51 17.56
N ASN A 78 1.03 -4.95 18.61
CA ASN A 78 0.98 -6.35 19.03
C ASN A 78 0.22 -7.29 18.08
N ARG A 79 -0.36 -6.78 16.97
CA ARG A 79 -0.95 -7.58 15.89
C ARG A 79 -0.07 -7.60 14.65
N VAL A 80 0.84 -6.64 14.51
CA VAL A 80 1.64 -6.43 13.30
C VAL A 80 2.80 -7.42 13.30
N GLU A 81 2.81 -8.29 12.30
CA GLU A 81 3.90 -9.25 12.07
C GLU A 81 5.00 -8.62 11.22
N ARG A 82 4.61 -7.87 10.17
CA ARG A 82 5.53 -7.25 9.22
C ARG A 82 4.86 -6.09 8.52
N ILE A 83 5.64 -5.05 8.23
CA ILE A 83 5.29 -4.02 7.25
C ILE A 83 6.35 -4.10 6.14
N SER A 84 5.92 -4.13 4.90
CA SER A 84 6.81 -4.07 3.74
C SER A 84 6.35 -3.01 2.76
N LEU A 85 7.30 -2.34 2.11
CA LEU A 85 7.01 -1.53 0.94
C LEU A 85 6.38 -2.41 -0.15
N ASP A 86 5.42 -1.83 -0.88
CA ASP A 86 4.84 -2.45 -2.06
C ASP A 86 5.72 -2.17 -3.28
N GLU A 87 6.64 -3.10 -3.54
CA GLU A 87 7.68 -2.94 -4.56
C GLU A 87 7.66 -4.10 -5.55
N PRO A 88 8.02 -3.86 -6.83
CA PRO A 88 8.15 -4.92 -7.80
C PRO A 88 9.30 -5.86 -7.43
N SER A 89 9.13 -7.14 -7.75
CA SER A 89 10.14 -8.17 -7.54
C SER A 89 10.52 -8.81 -8.88
N GLY A 90 11.61 -8.33 -9.48
CA GLY A 90 12.05 -8.78 -10.80
C GLY A 90 11.02 -8.43 -11.87
N SER A 91 10.39 -9.43 -12.48
CA SER A 91 9.32 -9.24 -13.46
C SER A 91 7.91 -9.16 -12.86
N ILE A 92 7.76 -9.39 -11.55
CA ILE A 92 6.47 -9.34 -10.87
C ILE A 92 6.18 -7.88 -10.50
N PRO A 93 5.10 -7.28 -11.02
CA PRO A 93 4.74 -5.91 -10.68
C PRO A 93 4.31 -5.78 -9.21
N SER A 94 4.45 -4.59 -8.65
CA SER A 94 3.86 -4.26 -7.35
C SER A 94 2.32 -4.17 -7.45
N MET A 95 1.63 -4.20 -6.32
CA MET A 95 0.17 -4.03 -6.30
C MET A 95 -0.24 -2.62 -6.73
N SER A 96 0.57 -1.61 -6.41
CA SER A 96 0.43 -0.23 -6.87
C SER A 96 0.60 -0.08 -8.38
N GLU A 97 1.52 -0.82 -8.99
CA GLU A 97 1.65 -0.87 -10.46
C GLU A 97 0.43 -1.56 -11.08
N VAL A 98 -0.06 -2.65 -10.49
CA VAL A 98 -1.29 -3.32 -10.95
C VAL A 98 -2.49 -2.38 -10.83
N PHE A 99 -2.61 -1.66 -9.71
CA PHE A 99 -3.64 -0.64 -9.51
C PHE A 99 -3.57 0.42 -10.61
N ALA A 100 -2.40 1.01 -10.84
CA ALA A 100 -2.22 2.06 -11.83
C ALA A 100 -2.61 1.61 -13.25
N ARG A 101 -2.24 0.39 -13.63
CA ARG A 101 -2.62 -0.20 -14.93
C ARG A 101 -4.12 -0.42 -15.06
N LYS A 102 -4.80 -0.89 -14.01
CA LYS A 102 -6.23 -1.22 -14.04
C LYS A 102 -7.14 0.00 -13.81
N ALA A 103 -6.69 0.99 -13.06
CA ALA A 103 -7.44 2.20 -12.71
C ALA A 103 -7.11 3.42 -13.60
N GLY A 104 -6.03 3.35 -14.39
CA GLY A 104 -5.59 4.43 -15.27
C GLY A 104 -4.95 5.63 -14.56
N ARG A 105 -4.67 5.53 -13.25
CA ARG A 105 -4.05 6.56 -12.40
C ARG A 105 -3.39 5.91 -11.19
N SER A 106 -2.40 6.57 -10.62
CA SER A 106 -1.73 6.09 -9.40
C SER A 106 -2.69 6.06 -8.19
N LEU A 107 -2.35 5.28 -7.16
CA LEU A 107 -3.12 5.29 -5.91
C LEU A 107 -3.09 6.66 -5.24
N ALA A 108 -1.96 7.37 -5.28
CA ALA A 108 -1.85 8.72 -4.72
C ALA A 108 -2.81 9.71 -5.40
N GLU A 109 -2.89 9.72 -6.74
CA GLU A 109 -3.85 10.52 -7.50
C GLU A 109 -5.30 10.09 -7.24
N TYR A 110 -5.53 8.80 -6.99
CA TYR A 110 -6.85 8.31 -6.59
C TYR A 110 -7.27 8.89 -5.23
N LEU A 111 -6.37 8.80 -4.24
CA LEU A 111 -6.64 9.20 -2.86
C LEU A 111 -6.76 10.71 -2.66
N SER A 112 -6.11 11.53 -3.50
CA SER A 112 -6.22 13.00 -3.43
C SER A 112 -7.63 13.53 -3.72
N GLN A 113 -8.52 12.71 -4.28
CA GLN A 113 -9.94 13.06 -4.49
C GLN A 113 -10.78 13.02 -3.21
N PHE A 114 -10.23 12.50 -2.12
CA PHE A 114 -10.91 12.32 -0.83
C PHE A 114 -10.24 13.12 0.31
N ALA A 115 -9.27 13.98 -0.02
CA ALA A 115 -8.53 14.82 0.92
C ALA A 115 -9.15 16.22 1.05
#